data_AF-A0A4Q5ZIQ6-F1
#
_entry.id   AF-A0A4Q5ZIQ6-F1
#
_cell.length_a   1.000
_cell.length_b   1.000
_cell.length_c   1.000
_cell.angle_alpha   90.00
_cell.angle_beta   90.00
_cell.angle_gamma   90.00
#
_symmetry.space_group_name_H-M   'P 1'
#
loop_
_entity.id
_entity.type
_entity.pdbx_description
1 polymer ?
#
loop_
_entity_poly.entity_id
_entity_poly.type
_entity_poly.pdbx_seq_one_letter_code
_entity_poly.pdbx_strand_id
1 'polypeptide(L)'
;MVTNSPRCQMFLAGAVLLVVSYGTGKAIPINEVPWQSWSAIAFLVVFGSVIAFGAYLYSLQRLSVEMMSIYAYINPIVAVILGSILFNEKLTLFIITGGAITLYGVWMISHALRKDAREKSVLT
;
A
#
# COMPACT_ATOMS: atom_id res chain seq x y z
N MET A 1 11.79 -4.03 -25.44
CA MET A 1 11.27 -4.80 -24.28
C MET A 1 11.69 -4.21 -22.91
N VAL A 2 12.10 -2.93 -22.80
CA VAL A 2 12.69 -2.34 -21.58
C VAL A 2 11.71 -1.41 -20.81
N THR A 3 10.46 -1.24 -21.25
CA THR A 3 9.57 -0.16 -20.76
C THR A 3 8.67 -0.54 -19.59
N ASN A 4 8.49 -1.83 -19.27
CA ASN A 4 7.48 -2.30 -18.30
C ASN A 4 8.06 -2.74 -16.95
N SER A 5 9.27 -2.29 -16.60
CA SER A 5 9.83 -2.55 -15.28
C SER A 5 9.18 -1.63 -14.24
N PRO A 6 8.47 -2.15 -13.21
CA PRO A 6 7.79 -1.33 -12.20
C PRO A 6 8.72 -0.31 -11.51
N ARG A 7 10.01 -0.67 -11.37
CA ARG A 7 11.05 0.22 -10.83
C ARG A 7 11.25 1.48 -11.66
N CYS A 8 11.33 1.33 -12.99
CA CYS A 8 11.51 2.46 -13.89
C CYS A 8 10.26 3.35 -13.91
N GLN A 9 9.06 2.76 -13.81
CA GLN A 9 7.80 3.50 -13.73
C GLN A 9 7.74 4.37 -12.47
N MET A 10 8.10 3.82 -11.30
CA MET A 10 8.13 4.59 -10.04
C MET A 10 9.16 5.71 -10.06
N PHE A 11 10.35 5.46 -10.63
CA PHE A 11 11.39 6.48 -10.77
C PHE A 11 10.95 7.62 -11.71
N LEU A 12 10.39 7.27 -12.88
CA LEU A 12 9.87 8.24 -13.84
C LEU A 12 8.72 9.06 -13.24
N ALA A 13 7.80 8.44 -12.49
CA ALA A 13 6.72 9.16 -11.82
C ALA A 13 7.27 10.21 -10.82
N GLY A 14 8.29 9.85 -10.03
CA GLY A 14 8.96 10.79 -9.13
C GLY A 14 9.63 11.95 -9.88
N ALA A 15 10.33 11.66 -10.98
CA ALA A 15 10.96 12.68 -11.82
C ALA A 15 9.93 13.64 -12.44
N VAL A 16 8.81 13.11 -12.94
CA VAL A 16 7.70 13.92 -13.47
C VAL A 16 7.09 14.80 -12.38
N LEU A 17 6.88 14.27 -11.17
CA LEU A 17 6.36 15.05 -10.05
C LEU A 17 7.27 16.23 -9.68
N LEU A 18 8.60 16.03 -9.71
CA LEU A 18 9.56 17.11 -9.49
C LEU A 18 9.44 18.19 -10.58
N VAL A 19 9.43 17.79 -11.86
CA VAL A 19 9.28 18.72 -12.98
C VAL A 19 7.98 19.52 -12.87
N VAL A 20 6.86 18.87 -12.55
CA VAL A 20 5.57 19.55 -12.34
C VAL A 20 5.64 20.49 -11.14
N SER A 21 6.22 20.06 -10.02
CA SER A 21 6.34 20.89 -8.81
C SER A 21 7.10 22.20 -9.09
N TYR A 22 8.25 22.12 -9.75
CA TYR A 22 9.03 23.30 -10.16
C TYR A 22 8.34 24.10 -11.27
N GLY A 23 7.69 23.45 -12.23
CA GLY A 23 6.98 24.11 -13.33
C GLY A 23 5.71 24.88 -12.91
N THR A 24 5.07 24.48 -11.81
CA THR A 24 3.86 25.16 -11.29
C THR A 24 4.19 26.37 -10.40
N GLY A 25 5.47 26.63 -10.11
CA GLY A 25 5.90 27.72 -9.23
C GLY A 25 5.49 27.55 -7.76
N LYS A 26 4.90 26.41 -7.40
CA LYS A 26 4.49 26.03 -6.03
C LYS A 26 5.54 25.15 -5.34
N ALA A 27 6.74 25.06 -5.89
CA ALA A 27 7.84 24.34 -5.28
C ALA A 27 8.21 25.02 -3.97
N ILE A 28 8.03 24.30 -2.86
CA ILE A 28 8.45 24.77 -1.55
C ILE A 28 9.98 24.70 -1.52
N PRO A 29 10.67 25.79 -1.15
CA PRO A 29 12.12 25.75 -0.99
C PRO A 29 12.50 24.66 0.00
N ILE A 30 13.55 23.89 -0.31
CA ILE A 30 14.01 22.78 0.55
C ILE A 30 14.29 23.25 1.99
N ASN A 31 14.73 24.50 2.13
CA ASN A 31 15.04 25.12 3.43
C ASN A 31 13.80 25.51 4.24
N GLU A 32 12.63 25.62 3.61
CA GLU A 32 11.34 25.91 4.25
C GLU A 32 10.54 24.64 4.57
N VAL A 33 11.04 23.46 4.14
CA VAL A 33 10.39 22.19 4.43
C VAL A 33 10.55 21.88 5.92
N PRO A 34 9.44 21.72 6.68
CA PRO A 34 9.50 21.46 8.10
C PRO A 34 10.20 20.12 8.39
N TRP A 35 10.95 20.05 9.50
CA TRP A 35 11.64 18.83 9.95
C TRP A 35 10.71 17.62 10.06
N GLN A 36 9.46 17.86 10.41
CA GLN A 36 8.41 16.84 10.50
C GLN A 36 8.24 16.10 9.17
N SER A 37 8.26 16.80 8.03
CA SER A 37 8.16 16.17 6.71
C SER A 37 9.37 15.26 6.42
N TRP A 38 10.57 15.68 6.79
CA TRP A 38 11.77 14.86 6.66
C TRP A 38 11.71 13.61 7.54
N SER A 39 11.25 13.75 8.78
CA SER A 39 11.06 12.61 9.68
C SER A 39 10.01 11.61 9.17
N ALA A 40 8.92 12.09 8.55
CA ALA A 40 7.90 11.23 7.95
C ALA A 40 8.45 10.44 6.74
N ILE A 41 9.27 11.09 5.89
CA ILE A 41 9.96 10.42 4.78
C ILE A 41 10.91 9.36 5.33
N ALA A 42 11.74 9.70 6.31
CA ALA A 42 12.68 8.75 6.92
C ALA A 42 11.96 7.54 7.52
N PHE A 43 10.84 7.77 8.21
CA PHE A 43 9.99 6.71 8.76
C PHE A 43 9.47 5.77 7.65
N LEU A 44 8.92 6.33 6.56
CA LEU A 44 8.42 5.54 5.44
C LEU A 44 9.52 4.75 4.72
N VAL A 45 10.72 5.31 4.57
CA VAL A 45 11.86 4.60 3.98
C VAL A 45 12.28 3.43 4.86
N VAL A 46 12.45 3.64 6.17
CA VAL A 46 12.95 2.59 7.06
C VAL A 46 11.87 1.52 7.33
N PHE A 47 10.70 1.91 7.82
CA PHE A 47 9.65 0.98 8.21
C PHE A 47 8.82 0.51 7.01
N GLY A 48 8.38 1.45 6.18
CA GLY A 48 7.50 1.17 5.04
C GLY A 48 8.18 0.50 3.85
N SER A 49 9.50 0.70 3.68
CA SER A 49 10.26 0.07 2.59
C SER A 49 11.23 -0.98 3.11
N VAL A 50 12.31 -0.62 3.82
CA VAL A 50 13.39 -1.56 4.15
C VAL A 50 12.90 -2.73 5.00
N ILE A 51 12.24 -2.44 6.13
CA ILE A 51 11.76 -3.47 7.06
C ILE A 51 10.59 -4.24 6.45
N ALA A 52 9.56 -3.55 5.94
CA ALA A 52 8.39 -4.20 5.37
C ALA A 52 8.74 -5.08 4.15
N PHE A 53 9.59 -4.59 3.25
CA PHE A 53 10.03 -5.36 2.09
C PHE A 53 10.95 -6.52 2.49
N GLY A 54 11.83 -6.32 3.48
CA GLY A 54 12.63 -7.41 4.05
C GLY A 54 11.75 -8.52 4.63
N ALA A 55 10.74 -8.17 5.42
CA ALA A 55 9.76 -9.12 5.96
C ALA A 55 8.94 -9.80 4.84
N TYR A 56 8.56 -9.06 3.80
CA TYR A 56 7.87 -9.60 2.64
C TYR A 56 8.71 -10.66 1.90
N LEU A 57 9.98 -10.36 1.63
CA LEU A 57 10.90 -11.31 0.98
C LEU A 57 11.13 -12.55 1.85
N TYR A 58 11.29 -12.36 3.17
CA TYR A 58 11.42 -13.48 4.10
C TYR A 58 10.16 -14.36 4.13
N SER A 59 8.96 -13.74 4.13
CA SER A 59 7.69 -14.47 4.06
C SER A 59 7.53 -15.24 2.75
N LEU A 60 7.96 -14.70 1.61
CA LEU A 60 7.93 -15.44 0.33
C LEU A 60 8.76 -16.72 0.36
N GLN A 61 9.84 -16.75 1.13
CA GLN A 61 10.70 -17.92 1.24
C GLN A 61 10.12 -19.02 2.14
N ARG A 62 9.14 -18.69 3.01
CA ARG A 62 8.61 -19.60 4.03
C ARG A 62 7.11 -19.89 3.92
N LEU A 63 6.34 -19.03 3.26
CA LEU A 63 4.90 -19.15 3.11
C LEU A 63 4.52 -19.41 1.65
N SER A 64 3.50 -20.26 1.46
CA SER A 64 2.90 -20.46 0.13
C SER A 64 2.25 -19.16 -0.36
N VAL A 65 2.19 -19.00 -1.70
CA VAL A 65 1.60 -17.84 -2.39
C VAL A 65 0.15 -17.58 -1.91
N GLU A 66 -0.57 -18.64 -1.53
CA GLU A 66 -1.94 -18.56 -1.03
C GLU A 66 -2.05 -17.78 0.30
N MET A 67 -1.11 -17.96 1.23
CA MET A 67 -1.10 -17.21 2.50
C MET A 67 -0.78 -15.73 2.26
N MET A 68 0.14 -15.43 1.34
CA MET A 68 0.48 -14.06 0.96
C MET A 68 -0.71 -13.28 0.39
N SER A 69 -1.55 -13.94 -0.41
CA SER A 69 -2.77 -13.32 -0.93
C SER A 69 -3.75 -12.95 0.19
N ILE A 70 -3.83 -13.75 1.27
CA ILE A 70 -4.66 -13.43 2.44
C ILE A 70 -4.10 -12.23 3.21
N TYR A 71 -2.77 -12.13 3.36
CA TYR A 71 -2.13 -11.00 4.04
C TYR A 71 -2.42 -9.66 3.37
N ALA A 72 -2.50 -9.59 2.04
CA ALA A 72 -2.85 -8.36 1.33
C ALA A 72 -4.23 -7.81 1.74
N TYR A 73 -5.17 -8.69 2.12
CA TYR A 73 -6.52 -8.33 2.56
C TYR A 73 -6.60 -7.90 4.03
N ILE A 74 -5.60 -8.25 4.83
CA ILE A 74 -5.52 -7.82 6.23
C ILE A 74 -5.06 -6.35 6.33
N ASN A 75 -4.29 -5.86 5.34
CA ASN A 75 -3.74 -4.50 5.35
C ASN A 75 -4.82 -3.39 5.54
N PRO A 76 -5.95 -3.38 4.81
CA PRO A 76 -7.00 -2.38 5.03
C PRO A 76 -7.61 -2.43 6.45
N ILE A 77 -7.80 -3.63 6.99
CA ILE A 77 -8.36 -3.81 8.34
C ILE A 77 -7.40 -3.24 9.39
N VAL A 78 -6.12 -3.62 9.30
CA VAL A 78 -5.07 -3.14 10.21
C VAL A 78 -4.90 -1.63 10.10
N ALA A 79 -4.94 -1.07 8.89
CA ALA A 79 -4.84 0.37 8.66
C ALA A 79 -5.98 1.15 9.32
N VAL A 80 -7.23 0.68 9.22
CA VAL A 80 -8.39 1.34 9.85
C VAL A 80 -8.31 1.27 11.38
N ILE A 81 -7.93 0.11 11.94
CA ILE A 81 -7.81 -0.07 13.39
C ILE A 81 -6.69 0.81 13.94
N LEU A 82 -5.49 0.73 13.36
CA LEU A 82 -4.35 1.55 13.80
C LEU A 82 -4.61 3.04 13.58
N GLY A 83 -5.26 3.41 12.47
CA GLY A 83 -5.64 4.79 12.20
C GLY A 83 -6.57 5.35 13.28
N SER A 84 -7.63 4.60 13.63
CA SER A 84 -8.56 4.97 14.69
C SER A 84 -7.86 5.13 16.05
N ILE A 85 -6.97 4.20 16.42
CA ILE A 85 -6.27 4.21 17.70
C ILE A 85 -5.20 5.32 17.77
N LEU A 86 -4.38 5.48 16.73
CA LEU A 86 -3.23 6.39 16.74
C LEU A 86 -3.63 7.85 16.53
N PHE A 87 -4.60 8.11 15.67
CA PHE A 87 -5.05 9.47 15.36
C PHE A 87 -6.26 9.90 16.21
N ASN A 88 -6.79 8.98 17.04
CA ASN A 88 -7.94 9.20 17.92
C ASN A 88 -9.14 9.80 17.17
N GLU A 89 -9.26 9.46 15.89
CA GLU A 89 -10.27 9.99 15.00
C GLU A 89 -11.63 9.45 15.41
N LYS A 90 -12.59 10.35 15.61
CA LYS A 90 -13.98 9.94 15.78
C LYS A 90 -14.41 9.25 14.49
N LEU A 91 -14.59 7.94 14.55
CA LEU A 91 -15.13 7.13 13.45
C LEU A 91 -16.52 7.67 13.09
N THR A 92 -16.55 8.60 12.15
CA THR A 92 -17.78 9.16 11.62
C THR A 92 -18.48 8.10 10.76
N LEU A 93 -19.79 8.27 10.57
CA LEU A 93 -20.58 7.35 9.74
C LEU A 93 -19.97 7.15 8.34
N PHE A 94 -19.35 8.20 7.77
CA PHE A 94 -18.68 8.14 6.47
C PHE A 94 -17.44 7.22 6.45
N ILE A 95 -16.61 7.27 7.50
CA ILE A 95 -15.43 6.40 7.60
C ILE A 95 -15.88 4.94 7.77
N ILE A 96 -16.93 4.71 8.57
CA ILE A 96 -17.48 3.39 8.80
C ILE A 96 -18.08 2.81 7.51
N THR A 97 -18.89 3.59 6.78
CA THR A 97 -19.51 3.13 5.53
C THR A 97 -18.49 2.94 4.42
N GLY A 98 -17.54 3.86 4.26
CA GLY A 98 -16.43 3.72 3.30
C GLY A 98 -15.53 2.52 3.61
N GLY A 99 -15.21 2.30 4.89
CA GLY A 99 -14.49 1.12 5.36
C GLY A 99 -15.26 -0.17 5.06
N ALA A 100 -16.56 -0.21 5.36
CA ALA A 100 -17.41 -1.37 5.08
C ALA A 100 -17.47 -1.70 3.58
N ILE A 101 -17.61 -0.70 2.71
CA ILE A 101 -17.61 -0.89 1.25
C ILE A 101 -16.25 -1.45 0.78
N THR A 102 -15.14 -0.91 1.28
CA THR A 102 -13.80 -1.36 0.93
C THR A 102 -13.58 -2.82 1.34
N LEU A 103 -13.96 -3.18 2.56
CA LEU A 103 -13.87 -4.56 3.07
C LEU A 103 -14.77 -5.51 2.29
N TYR A 104 -15.97 -5.07 1.90
CA TYR A 104 -16.87 -5.87 1.07
C TYR A 104 -16.27 -6.16 -0.32
N GLY A 105 -15.70 -5.16 -0.98
CA GLY A 105 -15.02 -5.34 -2.26
C GLY A 105 -13.84 -6.32 -2.17
N VAL A 106 -13.05 -6.20 -1.11
CA VAL A 106 -11.95 -7.12 -0.81
C VAL A 106 -12.46 -8.56 -0.62
N TRP A 107 -13.52 -8.73 0.17
CA TRP A 107 -14.14 -10.04 0.41
C TRP A 107 -14.66 -10.68 -0.88
N MET A 108 -15.29 -9.89 -1.76
CA MET A 108 -15.85 -10.35 -3.04
C MET A 108 -14.75 -10.86 -3.98
N ILE A 109 -13.65 -10.11 -4.12
CA ILE A 109 -12.50 -10.50 -4.94
C ILE A 109 -11.85 -11.77 -4.37
N SER A 110 -11.66 -11.84 -3.05
CA SER A 110 -11.08 -13.03 -2.42
C SER A 110 -11.93 -14.28 -2.63
N HIS A 111 -13.26 -14.16 -2.61
CA HIS A 111 -14.16 -15.28 -2.85
C HIS A 111 -14.09 -15.77 -4.30
N ALA A 112 -14.04 -14.85 -5.26
CA ALA A 112 -13.88 -15.19 -6.67
C ALA A 112 -12.56 -15.93 -6.95
N LEU A 113 -11.43 -15.41 -6.45
CA LEU A 113 -10.11 -16.01 -6.66
C LEU A 113 -9.97 -17.40 -6.03
N ARG A 114 -10.57 -17.63 -4.85
CA ARG A 114 -10.60 -18.96 -4.21
C ARG A 114 -11.46 -19.95 -5.00
N LYS A 115 -12.59 -19.51 -5.55
CA LYS A 115 -13.46 -20.36 -6.36
C LYS A 115 -12.75 -20.82 -7.63
N ASP A 116 -12.10 -19.91 -8.34
CA ASP A 116 -11.35 -20.21 -9.57
C ASP A 116 -10.17 -21.15 -9.34
N ALA A 117 -9.44 -20.96 -8.23
CA ALA A 117 -8.34 -21.84 -7.85
C ALA A 117 -8.81 -23.27 -7.52
N ARG A 118 -9.95 -23.39 -6.82
CA ARG A 118 -10.56 -24.68 -6.48
C ARG A 118 -11.06 -25.42 -7.71
N GLU A 119 -11.70 -24.72 -8.65
CA GLU A 119 -12.23 -25.33 -9.88
C GLU A 119 -11.13 -25.90 -10.78
N LYS A 120 -9.98 -25.21 -10.91
CA LYS A 120 -8.81 -25.74 -11.62
C LYS A 120 -8.21 -26.98 -10.97
N SER A 121 -8.19 -27.06 -9.64
CA SER A 121 -7.64 -28.21 -8.91
C SER A 121 -8.48 -29.49 -9.01
N VAL A 122 -9.78 -29.38 -9.34
CA VAL A 122 -10.69 -30.53 -9.51
C VAL A 122 -10.64 -31.10 -10.93
N LEU A 123 -10.20 -30.30 -11.90
CA LEU A 123 -10.11 -30.67 -13.32
C LEU A 123 -8.72 -31.22 -13.74
N THR A 124 -7.74 -31.26 -12.83
CA THR A 124 -6.38 -31.79 -13.06
C THR A 124 -6.19 -33.06 -12.25
#